data_AF-A0A1A8WPY6-F1
#
_entry.id   AF-A0A1A8WPY6-F1
#
_cell.length_a   1.000
_cell.length_b   1.000
_cell.length_c   1.000
_cell.angle_alpha   90.00
_cell.angle_beta   90.00
_cell.angle_gamma   90.00
#
_symmetry.space_group_name_H-M   'P 1'
#
loop_
_entity.id
_entity.type
_entity.pdbx_description
1 polymer ?
#
loop_
_entity_poly.entity_id
_entity_poly.type
_entity_poly.pdbx_seq_one_letter_code
_entity_poly.pdbx_strand_id
1 'polypeptide(L)'
;MNMEIGYLDENICENHTEEIKHDIYVNLKELYELYEKFNKLKNGATSCTKDNCTCVNECANLYFSYEGKYNGDYYQDFCNELENFRGLYNDQMKNENCGDNVDKTLKSFKKNNTKRRIKQYVYHETLELQHTPEKTNRKLRNDQYNIKYNNVGND
;
A
#
# COMPACT_ATOMS: atom_id res chain seq x y z
N MET A 1 -32.49 -26.34 40.59
CA MET A 1 -33.14 -26.53 39.27
C MET A 1 -33.00 -25.22 38.51
N ASN A 2 -32.37 -25.31 37.34
CA ASN A 2 -32.36 -24.38 36.19
C ASN A 2 -31.67 -23.01 36.35
N MET A 3 -30.39 -22.96 35.97
CA MET A 3 -29.72 -21.75 35.52
C MET A 3 -29.91 -21.67 34.01
N GLU A 4 -30.65 -20.66 33.54
CA GLU A 4 -30.82 -20.39 32.12
C GLU A 4 -29.45 -20.06 31.50
N ILE A 5 -29.04 -20.87 30.53
CA ILE A 5 -27.90 -20.57 29.67
C ILE A 5 -28.43 -19.58 28.63
N GLY A 6 -28.18 -18.29 28.87
CA GLY A 6 -28.42 -17.23 27.90
C GLY A 6 -27.71 -17.55 26.59
N TYR A 7 -28.47 -17.56 25.51
CA TYR A 7 -28.05 -17.87 24.15
C TYR A 7 -26.77 -17.11 23.77
N LEU A 8 -25.80 -17.85 23.21
CA LEU A 8 -24.60 -17.32 22.59
C LEU A 8 -24.95 -16.40 21.42
N ASP A 9 -24.68 -15.12 21.63
CA ASP A 9 -24.19 -14.10 20.70
C ASP A 9 -24.31 -14.47 19.20
N GLU A 10 -25.39 -14.01 18.57
CA GLU A 10 -25.50 -13.92 17.12
C GLU A 10 -24.32 -13.06 16.65
N ASN A 11 -23.38 -13.63 15.87
CA ASN A 11 -22.15 -12.94 15.54
C ASN A 11 -22.48 -11.68 14.73
N ILE A 12 -22.50 -10.53 15.41
CA ILE A 12 -22.89 -9.22 14.85
C ILE A 12 -22.08 -8.90 13.58
N CYS A 13 -20.90 -9.50 13.41
CA CYS A 13 -20.02 -9.32 12.26
C CYS A 13 -20.35 -10.19 11.04
N GLU A 14 -21.23 -11.19 11.13
CA GLU A 14 -21.43 -12.22 10.09
C GLU A 14 -21.86 -11.64 8.73
N ASN A 15 -22.57 -10.49 8.72
CA ASN A 15 -22.95 -9.77 7.50
C ASN A 15 -22.16 -8.46 7.27
N HIS A 16 -21.12 -8.22 8.08
CA HIS A 16 -20.29 -7.02 8.03
C HIS A 16 -18.82 -7.32 7.80
N THR A 17 -18.49 -8.59 7.51
CA THR A 17 -17.12 -9.01 7.24
C THR A 17 -17.00 -9.39 5.77
N GLU A 18 -16.11 -8.70 5.05
CA GLU A 18 -15.72 -9.09 3.71
C GLU A 18 -14.41 -9.88 3.76
N GLU A 19 -14.31 -10.94 2.96
CA GLU A 19 -13.07 -11.70 2.84
C GLU A 19 -12.00 -10.87 2.12
N ILE A 20 -10.87 -10.65 2.80
CA ILE A 20 -9.70 -10.06 2.17
C ILE A 20 -9.11 -11.11 1.22
N LYS A 21 -9.08 -10.79 -0.07
CA LYS A 21 -8.45 -11.66 -1.07
C LYS A 21 -7.00 -11.94 -0.68
N HIS A 22 -6.57 -13.19 -0.87
CA HIS A 22 -5.26 -13.66 -0.42
C HIS A 22 -4.10 -12.83 -0.98
N ASP A 23 -4.20 -12.41 -2.24
CA ASP A 23 -3.20 -11.55 -2.90
C ASP A 23 -3.09 -10.16 -2.27
N ILE A 24 -4.22 -9.55 -1.90
CA ILE A 24 -4.24 -8.29 -1.14
C ILE A 24 -3.57 -8.48 0.22
N TYR A 25 -3.90 -9.55 0.94
CA TYR A 25 -3.29 -9.85 2.23
C TYR A 25 -1.77 -10.05 2.14
N VAL A 26 -1.30 -10.79 1.12
CA VAL A 26 0.14 -10.98 0.87
C VAL A 26 0.85 -9.64 0.61
N ASN A 27 0.26 -8.79 -0.22
CA ASN A 27 0.82 -7.46 -0.51
C ASN A 27 0.87 -6.57 0.74
N LEU A 28 -0.18 -6.59 1.57
CA LEU A 28 -0.20 -5.85 2.83
C LEU A 28 0.90 -6.31 3.78
N LYS A 29 1.14 -7.62 3.88
CA LYS A 29 2.20 -8.17 4.73
C LYS A 29 3.59 -7.72 4.28
N GLU A 30 3.82 -7.68 2.97
CA GLU A 30 5.09 -7.23 2.40
C GLU A 30 5.36 -5.74 2.58
N LEU A 31 4.31 -4.91 2.42
CA LEU A 31 4.37 -3.49 2.76
C LEU A 31 4.65 -3.29 4.25
N TYR A 32 3.96 -4.05 5.11
CA TYR A 32 4.18 -3.99 6.55
C TYR A 32 5.63 -4.32 6.92
N GLU A 33 6.21 -5.37 6.35
CA GLU A 33 7.62 -5.71 6.58
C GLU A 33 8.58 -4.61 6.11
N LEU A 34 8.30 -4.00 4.96
CA LEU A 34 9.09 -2.90 4.42
C LEU A 34 9.05 -1.67 5.34
N TYR A 35 7.87 -1.30 5.81
CA TYR A 35 7.68 -0.19 6.73
C TYR A 35 8.26 -0.45 8.12
N GLU A 36 8.19 -1.68 8.62
CA GLU A 36 8.86 -2.09 9.86
C GLU A 36 10.37 -1.88 9.78
N LYS A 37 11.01 -2.30 8.67
CA LYS A 37 12.44 -2.05 8.45
C LYS A 37 12.75 -0.55 8.37
N PHE A 38 11.95 0.21 7.64
CA PHE A 38 12.13 1.66 7.53
C PHE A 38 11.94 2.41 8.85
N ASN A 39 10.97 2.03 9.67
CA ASN A 39 10.75 2.63 10.99
C ASN A 39 11.94 2.40 11.93
N LYS A 40 12.64 1.27 11.80
CA LYS A 40 13.90 1.03 12.54
C LYS A 40 15.03 1.96 12.07
N LEU A 41 15.03 2.41 10.82
CA LEU A 41 15.96 3.45 10.37
C LEU A 41 15.63 4.79 11.01
N LYS A 42 14.35 5.21 10.95
CA LYS A 42 13.89 6.48 11.51
C LYS A 42 14.14 6.63 13.01
N ASN A 43 14.01 5.52 13.75
CA ASN A 43 14.19 5.52 15.20
C ASN A 43 15.67 5.39 15.61
N GLY A 44 16.59 5.35 14.65
CA GLY A 44 18.03 5.36 14.86
C GLY A 44 18.61 4.01 15.28
N ALA A 45 19.93 4.03 15.51
CA ALA A 45 20.77 2.84 15.69
C ALA A 45 20.34 1.91 16.84
N THR A 46 19.62 2.41 17.85
CA THR A 46 19.15 1.57 18.97
C THR A 46 18.06 0.59 18.59
N SER A 47 17.32 0.85 17.50
CA SER A 47 16.26 -0.03 17.00
C SER A 47 16.73 -0.97 15.89
N CYS A 48 17.89 -0.69 15.30
CA CYS A 48 18.62 -1.62 14.44
C CYS A 48 19.50 -2.53 15.30
N THR A 49 19.33 -3.85 15.21
CA THR A 49 20.15 -4.81 15.96
C THR A 49 21.57 -4.97 15.38
N LYS A 50 21.84 -4.33 14.23
CA LYS A 50 23.12 -4.30 13.51
C LYS A 50 23.61 -2.85 13.42
N ASP A 51 24.70 -2.59 12.69
CA ASP A 51 25.05 -1.21 12.34
C ASP A 51 23.96 -0.59 11.46
N ASN A 52 23.76 0.73 11.60
CA ASN A 52 22.71 1.47 10.91
C ASN A 52 22.74 1.27 9.39
N CYS A 53 23.93 1.24 8.79
CA CYS A 53 24.09 1.12 7.35
C CYS A 53 23.75 -0.27 6.81
N THR A 54 23.97 -1.32 7.61
CA THR A 54 23.43 -2.65 7.29
C THR A 54 21.91 -2.64 7.27
N CYS A 55 21.25 -1.99 8.23
CA CYS A 55 19.78 -1.88 8.20
C CYS A 55 19.28 -1.08 6.98
N VAL A 56 19.98 -0.01 6.61
CA VAL A 56 19.65 0.76 5.41
C VAL A 56 19.72 -0.15 4.17
N ASN A 57 20.81 -0.91 4.01
CA ASN A 57 20.97 -1.84 2.91
C ASN A 57 19.89 -2.92 2.88
N GLU A 58 19.52 -3.49 4.02
CA GLU A 58 18.43 -4.48 4.08
C GLU A 58 17.09 -3.89 3.65
N CYS A 59 16.80 -2.65 4.05
CA CYS A 59 15.58 -1.95 3.68
C CYS A 59 15.54 -1.68 2.16
N ALA A 60 16.63 -1.17 1.59
CA ALA A 60 16.75 -0.94 0.15
C ALA A 60 16.64 -2.24 -0.67
N ASN A 61 17.34 -3.29 -0.23
CA ASN A 61 17.31 -4.60 -0.89
C ASN A 61 15.90 -5.22 -0.87
N LEU A 62 15.18 -5.08 0.25
CA LEU A 62 13.80 -5.54 0.33
C LEU A 62 12.91 -4.80 -0.67
N TYR A 63 13.03 -3.47 -0.74
CA TYR A 63 12.32 -2.68 -1.75
C TYR A 63 12.62 -3.17 -3.19
N PHE A 64 13.89 -3.37 -3.54
CA PHE A 64 14.27 -3.85 -4.88
C PHE A 64 13.79 -5.26 -5.20
N SER A 65 13.63 -6.11 -4.19
CA SER A 65 13.07 -7.46 -4.38
C SER A 65 11.64 -7.44 -4.94
N TYR A 66 10.90 -6.33 -4.75
CA TYR A 66 9.54 -6.16 -5.23
C TYR A 66 9.44 -5.65 -6.67
N GLU A 67 10.56 -5.38 -7.36
CA GLU A 67 10.57 -4.90 -8.76
C GLU A 67 9.80 -5.84 -9.72
N GLY A 68 9.90 -7.16 -9.50
CA GLY A 68 9.19 -8.16 -10.31
C GLY A 68 7.67 -8.03 -10.25
N LYS A 69 7.13 -7.61 -9.10
CA LYS A 69 5.68 -7.46 -8.86
C LYS A 69 5.09 -6.24 -9.55
N TYR A 70 5.93 -5.27 -9.89
CA TYR A 70 5.50 -4.01 -10.50
C TYR A 70 4.90 -4.16 -11.92
N ASN A 71 5.14 -5.28 -12.60
CA ASN A 71 4.67 -5.47 -13.97
C ASN A 71 3.22 -5.99 -14.07
N GLY A 72 2.62 -6.47 -12.98
CA GLY A 72 1.24 -6.97 -12.98
C GLY A 72 0.19 -5.85 -13.02
N ASP A 73 -0.83 -5.96 -13.89
CA ASP A 73 -1.92 -4.98 -13.96
C ASP A 73 -2.79 -4.94 -12.68
N TYR A 74 -2.74 -5.98 -11.84
CA TYR A 74 -3.59 -6.16 -10.65
C TYR A 74 -3.07 -5.51 -9.36
N TYR A 75 -1.84 -5.01 -9.34
CA TYR A 75 -1.18 -4.55 -8.11
C TYR A 75 -1.04 -3.03 -8.03
N GLN A 76 -1.99 -2.29 -8.61
CA GLN A 76 -1.87 -0.83 -8.72
C GLN A 76 -1.69 -0.14 -7.35
N ASP A 77 -2.43 -0.57 -6.32
CA ASP A 77 -2.32 0.02 -4.98
C ASP A 77 -0.99 -0.29 -4.31
N PHE A 78 -0.55 -1.54 -4.37
CA PHE A 78 0.78 -1.94 -3.87
C PHE A 78 1.89 -1.17 -4.59
N CYS A 79 1.82 -1.07 -5.91
CA CYS A 79 2.77 -0.32 -6.74
C CYS A 79 2.78 1.19 -6.42
N ASN A 80 1.61 1.78 -6.17
CA ASN A 80 1.51 3.18 -5.76
C ASN A 80 2.17 3.38 -4.40
N GLU A 81 1.94 2.46 -3.47
CA GLU A 81 2.50 2.55 -2.13
C GLU A 81 4.02 2.35 -2.11
N LEU A 82 4.58 1.49 -2.97
CA LEU A 82 6.03 1.41 -3.15
C LEU A 82 6.63 2.74 -3.65
N GLU A 83 5.93 3.48 -4.50
CA GLU A 83 6.40 4.80 -4.96
C GLU A 83 6.29 5.87 -3.86
N ASN A 84 5.27 5.79 -2.99
CA ASN A 84 5.17 6.63 -1.80
C ASN A 84 6.34 6.34 -0.84
N PHE A 85 6.55 5.06 -0.55
CA PHE A 85 7.65 4.57 0.28
C PHE A 85 9.01 5.06 -0.23
N ARG A 86 9.24 4.97 -1.55
CA ARG A 86 10.46 5.48 -2.19
C ARG A 86 10.71 6.95 -1.85
N GLY A 87 9.67 7.78 -1.85
CA GLY A 87 9.78 9.19 -1.44
C GLY A 87 10.25 9.33 0.00
N LEU A 88 9.57 8.64 0.93
CA LEU A 88 9.88 8.65 2.36
C LEU A 88 11.32 8.19 2.65
N TYR A 89 11.74 7.10 2.01
CA TYR A 89 13.10 6.58 2.16
C TYR A 89 14.14 7.57 1.64
N ASN A 90 13.96 8.10 0.43
CA ASN A 90 14.91 9.04 -0.16
C ASN A 90 15.04 10.33 0.68
N ASP A 91 13.96 10.76 1.32
CA ASP A 91 13.98 11.90 2.24
C ASP A 91 14.73 11.58 3.53
N GLN A 92 14.53 10.40 4.12
CA GLN A 92 15.29 9.95 5.29
C GLN A 92 16.80 9.91 5.00
N MET A 93 17.18 9.36 3.84
CA MET A 93 18.58 9.16 3.47
C MET A 93 19.38 10.45 3.25
N LYS A 94 18.73 11.62 3.14
CA LYS A 94 19.41 12.92 3.08
C LYS A 94 20.25 13.20 4.33
N ASN A 95 19.83 12.67 5.48
CA ASN A 95 20.48 12.89 6.77
C ASN A 95 21.30 11.69 7.25
N GLU A 96 21.27 10.57 6.52
CA GLU A 96 21.96 9.34 6.94
C GLU A 96 23.42 9.30 6.52
N ASN A 97 24.29 9.04 7.49
CA ASN A 97 25.72 8.96 7.28
C ASN A 97 26.17 7.51 6.99
N CYS A 98 25.84 7.04 5.79
CA CYS A 98 26.36 5.79 5.26
C CYS A 98 27.35 6.02 4.12
N GLY A 99 28.28 5.09 3.92
CA GLY A 99 29.25 5.17 2.81
C GLY A 99 28.59 5.03 1.44
N ASP A 100 29.37 5.18 0.38
CA ASP A 100 28.88 5.12 -1.02
C ASP A 100 28.39 3.73 -1.45
N ASN A 101 28.63 2.71 -0.62
CA ASN A 101 28.26 1.32 -0.87
C ASN A 101 26.78 1.03 -0.53
N VAL A 102 26.00 2.06 -0.20
CA VAL A 102 24.61 1.97 0.25
C VAL A 102 23.72 2.76 -0.68
N ASP A 103 22.60 2.17 -1.09
CA ASP A 103 21.60 2.83 -1.93
C ASP A 103 20.89 3.95 -1.16
N LYS A 104 21.47 5.16 -1.19
CA LYS A 104 20.88 6.38 -0.61
C LYS A 104 19.69 6.91 -1.42
N THR A 105 19.45 6.36 -2.59
CA THR A 105 18.32 6.75 -3.44
C THR A 105 17.76 5.52 -4.14
N LEU A 106 16.47 5.27 -3.93
CA LEU A 106 15.76 4.19 -4.60
C LEU A 106 15.32 4.62 -6.00
N LYS A 107 15.52 3.75 -7.00
CA LYS A 107 14.95 3.93 -8.34
C LYS A 107 13.43 3.75 -8.31
N SER A 108 12.74 4.52 -9.14
CA SER A 108 11.30 4.31 -9.39
C SER A 108 11.10 3.06 -10.22
N PHE A 109 10.06 2.29 -9.92
CA PHE A 109 9.65 1.16 -10.74
C PHE A 109 8.68 1.59 -11.85
N LYS A 110 8.11 2.81 -11.76
CA LYS A 110 7.32 3.41 -12.85
C LYS A 110 8.12 3.47 -14.14
N LYS A 111 7.84 2.54 -15.05
CA LYS A 111 8.23 2.67 -16.46
C LYS A 111 7.38 3.77 -17.08
N ASN A 112 8.02 4.78 -17.68
CA ASN A 112 7.36 5.85 -18.44
C ASN A 112 6.65 5.26 -19.66
N ASN A 113 5.48 4.67 -19.47
CA ASN A 113 4.66 4.12 -20.52
C ASN A 113 3.53 5.09 -20.80
N THR A 114 3.78 6.06 -21.69
CA THR A 114 2.84 7.10 -22.14
C THR A 114 1.52 6.53 -22.72
N LYS A 115 1.38 5.20 -22.86
CA LYS A 115 0.24 4.51 -23.48
C LYS A 115 -0.54 3.54 -22.56
N ARG A 116 -0.12 3.25 -21.32
CA ARG A 116 -0.75 2.20 -20.48
C ARG A 116 -1.97 2.68 -19.68
N ARG A 117 -2.04 3.97 -19.33
CA ARG A 117 -3.07 4.52 -18.42
C ARG A 117 -4.50 4.25 -18.90
N ILE A 118 -4.79 4.36 -20.19
CA ILE A 118 -6.16 4.18 -20.72
C ILE A 118 -6.61 2.71 -20.65
N LYS A 119 -5.71 1.73 -20.82
CA LYS A 119 -6.09 0.31 -20.84
C LYS A 119 -6.40 -0.23 -19.43
N GLN A 120 -5.70 0.25 -18.40
CA GLN A 120 -5.92 -0.17 -17.01
C GLN A 120 -7.30 0.23 -16.50
N TYR A 121 -7.71 1.50 -16.69
CA TYR A 121 -9.03 1.97 -16.28
C TYR A 121 -10.16 1.17 -16.93
N VAL A 122 -10.05 0.90 -18.23
CA VAL A 122 -11.04 0.12 -18.98
C VAL A 122 -11.13 -1.33 -18.47
N TYR A 123 -10.01 -1.96 -18.10
CA TYR A 123 -10.02 -3.34 -17.61
C TYR A 123 -10.69 -3.48 -16.24
N HIS A 124 -10.39 -2.56 -15.31
CA HIS A 124 -11.01 -2.56 -13.98
C HIS A 124 -12.52 -2.28 -14.05
N GLU A 125 -12.96 -1.30 -14.85
CA GLU A 125 -14.40 -1.06 -15.08
C GLU A 125 -15.11 -2.30 -15.65
N THR A 126 -14.48 -3.03 -16.57
CA THR A 126 -15.09 -4.25 -17.14
C THR A 126 -15.24 -5.38 -16.12
N LEU A 127 -14.33 -5.49 -15.16
CA LEU A 127 -14.41 -6.49 -14.08
C LEU A 127 -15.48 -6.14 -13.04
N GLU A 128 -15.67 -4.85 -12.75
CA GLU A 128 -16.71 -4.36 -11.83
C GLU A 128 -18.12 -4.55 -12.42
N LEU A 129 -18.28 -4.33 -13.74
CA LEU A 129 -19.55 -4.55 -14.45
C LEU A 129 -19.97 -6.02 -14.49
N GLN A 130 -19.02 -6.98 -14.43
CA GLN A 130 -19.33 -8.41 -14.44
C GLN A 130 -19.82 -8.95 -13.09
N HIS A 131 -19.58 -8.24 -11.99
CA HIS A 131 -19.93 -8.70 -10.62
C HIS A 131 -21.14 -8.01 -10.01
N THR A 132 -21.77 -7.05 -10.71
CA THR A 132 -22.98 -6.40 -10.21
C THR A 132 -24.25 -7.14 -10.69
N PRO A 133 -25.16 -7.58 -9.79
CA PRO A 133 -26.43 -8.14 -10.23
C PRO A 133 -27.24 -7.04 -10.93
N GLU A 134 -27.67 -7.31 -12.16
CA GLU A 134 -28.47 -6.38 -12.96
C GLU A 134 -29.69 -5.90 -12.16
N LYS A 135 -29.68 -4.63 -11.74
CA LYS A 135 -30.89 -3.80 -11.63
C LYS A 135 -30.59 -2.31 -11.49
N THR A 136 -31.04 -1.61 -12.54
CA THR A 136 -31.65 -0.27 -12.56
C THR A 136 -30.78 0.90 -13.02
N ASN A 137 -31.17 1.42 -14.20
CA ASN A 137 -30.86 2.70 -14.81
C ASN A 137 -30.45 3.81 -13.84
N ARG A 138 -29.19 4.23 -13.85
CA ARG A 138 -28.77 5.56 -13.36
C ARG A 138 -27.97 6.29 -14.43
N LYS A 139 -28.54 7.43 -14.85
CA LYS A 139 -27.91 8.45 -15.70
C LYS A 139 -26.49 8.74 -15.22
N LEU A 140 -25.53 8.60 -16.12
CA LEU A 140 -24.16 9.08 -15.94
C LEU A 140 -24.21 10.58 -15.59
N ARG A 141 -23.90 10.93 -14.34
CA ARG A 141 -23.46 12.26 -13.95
C ARG A 141 -21.96 12.17 -13.69
N ASN A 142 -21.19 12.73 -14.62
CA ASN A 142 -19.79 13.07 -14.43
C ASN A 142 -19.71 14.22 -13.42
N ASP A 143 -19.64 13.91 -12.13
CA ASP A 143 -19.15 14.85 -11.14
C ASP A 143 -17.73 14.41 -10.76
N GLN A 144 -16.79 15.02 -11.48
CA GLN A 144 -15.36 15.09 -11.26
C GLN A 144 -15.04 15.24 -9.76
N TYR A 145 -14.41 14.22 -9.16
CA TYR A 145 -13.92 14.25 -7.78
C TYR A 145 -12.91 15.39 -7.59
N ASN A 146 -13.41 16.58 -7.26
CA ASN A 146 -12.62 17.67 -6.69
C ASN A 146 -12.65 17.53 -5.17
N ILE A 147 -11.72 16.76 -4.60
CA ILE A 147 -11.43 16.87 -3.17
C ILE A 147 -10.53 18.10 -2.99
N LYS A 148 -11.14 19.21 -2.54
CA LYS A 148 -10.41 20.38 -2.06
C LYS A 148 -9.84 20.04 -0.68
N TYR A 149 -8.51 20.03 -0.56
CA TYR A 149 -7.86 20.08 0.75
C TYR A 149 -8.10 21.46 1.35
N ASN A 150 -8.91 21.53 2.40
CA ASN A 150 -8.96 22.70 3.25
C ASN A 150 -7.75 22.63 4.21
N ASN A 151 -6.73 23.45 3.93
CA ASN A 151 -5.75 23.82 4.94
C ASN A 151 -6.48 24.62 6.02
N VAL A 152 -6.53 24.09 7.24
CA VAL A 152 -6.86 24.89 8.43
C VAL A 152 -5.53 25.28 9.08
N GLY A 153 -5.01 26.44 8.67
CA GLY A 153 -4.38 27.37 9.60
C GLY A 153 -5.37 28.52 9.81
N ASN A 154 -5.42 29.24 10.91
CA ASN A 154 -4.66 29.30 12.16
C ASN A 154 -5.65 29.72 13.25
N ASP A 155 -5.29 29.58 14.52
CA ASP A 155 -5.01 30.73 15.40
C ASP A 155 -4.29 30.26 16.68
#